data_AF-A0AAN7ZW15-F1
#
_entry.id   AF-A0AAN7ZW15-F1
#
_cell.length_a   1.000
_cell.length_b   1.000
_cell.length_c   1.000
_cell.angle_alpha   90.00
_cell.angle_beta   90.00
_cell.angle_gamma   90.00
#
_symmetry.space_group_name_H-M   'P 1'
#
loop_
_entity.id
_entity.type
_entity.pdbx_description
1 polymer ?
#
loop_
_entity_poly.entity_id
_entity_poly.type
_entity_poly.pdbx_seq_one_letter_code
_entity_poly.pdbx_strand_id
1 'polypeptide(L)'
;MKFTLLTALPLASAAALPALGPRQNYFSFGNAFSTGPVAINSFIRQSTTTLVLPDLQSPHTGNLGLWPGEGTKFPNSDQDGQLVQGLAISTVGQGLDLQLFLAISWLTTDRSPCNFAADEVKWCITASIYDGIVFPLSTVTTVQEILTSVIQEDRLTAKSLVPIRVTTLPTTIDQTVSVNGAVVSTLSTTSGVGAGWGTAMECQSVNCGTVPEHHYLNTTLIMDIADPDYNQTLGLTGASGDLVTEDGGKTWTVADIRIDQYTYT
;
A
#
# COMPACT_ATOMS: atom_id res chain seq x y z
N MET A 1 -48.10 41.63 44.55
CA MET A 1 -47.05 40.93 45.33
C MET A 1 -46.91 39.52 44.78
N LYS A 2 -45.70 39.20 44.31
CA LYS A 2 -45.08 37.87 44.08
C LYS A 2 -45.96 36.75 43.49
N PHE A 3 -45.88 36.62 42.16
CA PHE A 3 -46.05 35.36 41.44
C PHE A 3 -44.92 34.39 41.83
N THR A 4 -45.28 33.20 42.30
CA THR A 4 -44.34 32.12 42.59
C THR A 4 -44.18 31.26 41.33
N LEU A 5 -42.98 31.29 40.77
CA LEU A 5 -42.55 30.54 39.60
C LEU A 5 -42.38 29.05 40.00
N LEU A 6 -43.17 28.14 39.43
CA LEU A 6 -42.88 26.71 39.45
C LEU A 6 -41.84 26.43 38.35
N THR A 7 -40.65 26.04 38.75
CA THR A 7 -39.57 25.59 37.86
C THR A 7 -39.94 24.25 37.24
N ALA A 8 -40.29 24.24 35.96
CA ALA A 8 -40.35 23.03 35.14
C ALA A 8 -38.92 22.64 34.72
N LEU A 9 -38.49 21.43 35.07
CA LEU A 9 -37.31 20.79 34.49
C LEU A 9 -37.53 20.60 32.98
N PRO A 10 -36.63 21.06 32.10
CA PRO A 10 -36.61 20.55 30.73
C PRO A 10 -36.09 19.11 30.74
N LEU A 11 -36.89 18.19 30.19
CA LEU A 11 -36.41 16.88 29.75
C LEU A 11 -35.18 17.10 28.85
N ALA A 12 -34.03 16.58 29.26
CA ALA A 12 -32.89 16.45 28.36
C ALA A 12 -33.34 15.54 27.20
N SER A 13 -33.52 16.12 26.02
CA SER A 13 -33.57 15.35 24.78
C SER A 13 -32.21 14.66 24.66
N ALA A 14 -32.18 13.35 24.80
CA ALA A 14 -31.06 12.54 24.35
C ALA A 14 -30.92 12.81 22.84
N ALA A 15 -29.93 13.62 22.47
CA ALA A 15 -29.50 13.69 21.09
C ALA A 15 -29.11 12.27 20.70
N ALA A 16 -29.91 11.66 19.82
CA ALA A 16 -29.55 10.41 19.19
C ALA A 16 -28.24 10.66 18.43
N LEU A 17 -27.13 10.19 19.00
CA LEU A 17 -25.90 9.98 18.24
C LEU A 17 -26.30 9.17 17.00
N PRO A 18 -25.94 9.59 15.78
CA PRO A 18 -26.16 8.74 14.63
C PRO A 18 -25.44 7.43 14.91
N ALA A 19 -26.20 6.33 14.97
CA ALA A 19 -25.63 5.00 15.00
C ALA A 19 -24.76 4.87 13.75
N LEU A 20 -23.44 4.82 13.94
CA LEU A 20 -22.51 4.41 12.90
C LEU A 20 -22.89 2.97 12.52
N GLY A 21 -23.71 2.82 11.47
CA GLY A 21 -23.94 1.52 10.86
C GLY A 21 -22.61 0.90 10.41
N PRO A 22 -22.55 -0.42 10.21
CA PRO A 22 -21.33 -1.08 9.73
C PRO A 22 -20.89 -0.42 8.42
N ARG A 23 -19.73 0.27 8.45
CA ARG A 23 -19.09 0.81 7.25
C ARG A 23 -18.83 -0.35 6.29
N GLN A 24 -19.39 -0.29 5.09
CA GLN A 24 -19.11 -1.25 4.04
C GLN A 24 -17.72 -0.93 3.47
N ASN A 25 -16.77 -1.84 3.65
CA ASN A 25 -15.42 -1.74 3.09
C ASN A 25 -15.50 -2.01 1.58
N TYR A 26 -15.81 -1.00 0.78
CA TYR A 26 -15.73 -1.10 -0.67
C TYR A 26 -14.28 -0.92 -1.10
N PHE A 27 -13.62 -2.01 -1.43
CA PHE A 27 -12.36 -2.00 -2.17
C PHE A 27 -12.48 -2.83 -3.44
N SER A 28 -11.74 -2.45 -4.47
CA SER A 28 -11.69 -3.16 -5.75
C SER A 28 -10.28 -3.14 -6.32
N PHE A 29 -9.87 -4.26 -6.91
CA PHE A 29 -8.58 -4.38 -7.57
C PHE A 29 -8.73 -4.17 -9.08
N GLY A 30 -7.75 -3.48 -9.65
CA GLY A 30 -7.60 -3.29 -11.09
C GLY A 30 -6.57 -4.26 -11.67
N ASN A 31 -5.81 -3.75 -12.64
CA ASN A 31 -4.76 -4.50 -13.31
C ASN A 31 -3.58 -4.77 -12.37
N ALA A 32 -2.87 -5.87 -12.63
CA ALA A 32 -1.80 -6.39 -11.77
C ALA A 32 -0.80 -7.24 -12.55
N PHE A 33 0.45 -7.17 -12.12
CA PHE A 33 1.52 -8.10 -12.46
C PHE A 33 1.92 -8.81 -11.17
N SER A 34 1.87 -10.15 -11.12
CA SER A 34 2.19 -10.88 -9.89
C SER A 34 3.04 -12.10 -10.16
N THR A 35 3.86 -12.45 -9.18
CA THR A 35 4.75 -13.61 -9.18
C THR A 35 4.72 -14.26 -7.80
N GLY A 36 4.99 -15.56 -7.79
CA GLY A 36 5.00 -16.39 -6.60
C GLY A 36 3.84 -17.40 -6.53
N PRO A 37 3.91 -18.34 -5.59
CA PRO A 37 4.92 -18.42 -4.53
C PRO A 37 6.32 -18.81 -5.06
N VAL A 38 7.37 -18.39 -4.36
CA VAL A 38 8.73 -18.92 -4.54
C VAL A 38 8.78 -20.42 -4.26
N ALA A 39 9.80 -21.10 -4.79
CA ALA A 39 10.05 -22.50 -4.49
C ALA A 39 10.23 -22.78 -2.98
N ILE A 40 9.99 -24.03 -2.58
CA ILE A 40 10.19 -24.50 -1.21
C ILE A 40 11.63 -24.23 -0.76
N ASN A 41 11.79 -23.69 0.45
CA ASN A 41 13.08 -23.30 1.04
C ASN A 41 13.82 -22.20 0.28
N SER A 42 13.14 -21.42 -0.55
CA SER A 42 13.66 -20.18 -1.13
C SER A 42 12.82 -18.98 -0.69
N PHE A 43 13.38 -17.79 -0.84
CA PHE A 43 12.71 -16.52 -0.64
C PHE A 43 13.36 -15.41 -1.47
N ILE A 44 12.61 -14.33 -1.68
CA ILE A 44 13.12 -13.11 -2.30
C ILE A 44 14.00 -12.39 -1.28
N ARG A 45 15.31 -12.39 -1.52
CA ARG A 45 16.28 -11.69 -0.67
C ARG A 45 16.23 -10.19 -0.89
N GLN A 46 16.01 -9.74 -2.11
CA GLN A 46 15.89 -8.33 -2.43
C GLN A 46 14.99 -8.15 -3.64
N SER A 47 14.08 -7.18 -3.57
CA SER A 47 13.32 -6.69 -4.71
C SER A 47 13.60 -5.20 -4.94
N THR A 48 13.75 -4.81 -6.20
CA THR A 48 13.84 -3.40 -6.60
C THR A 48 12.95 -3.15 -7.79
N THR A 49 12.27 -2.01 -7.83
CA THR A 49 11.52 -1.56 -9.01
C THR A 49 11.41 -0.04 -9.01
N THR A 50 11.07 0.57 -10.13
CA THR A 50 10.79 2.01 -10.22
C THR A 50 9.41 2.23 -10.78
N LEU A 51 8.48 2.69 -9.93
CA LEU A 51 7.16 3.12 -10.40
C LEU A 51 7.30 4.47 -11.13
N VAL A 52 6.80 4.53 -12.36
CA VAL A 52 6.58 5.77 -13.10
C VAL A 52 5.16 6.23 -12.79
N LEU A 53 5.02 7.32 -12.04
CA LEU A 53 3.69 7.79 -11.64
C LEU A 53 2.86 8.18 -12.88
N PRO A 54 1.64 7.65 -13.04
CA PRO A 54 0.74 8.16 -14.07
C PRO A 54 0.20 9.55 -13.70
N ASP A 55 -0.52 10.14 -14.66
CA ASP A 55 -1.51 11.16 -14.31
C ASP A 55 -2.50 10.59 -13.28
N LEU A 56 -3.07 11.47 -12.46
CA LEU A 56 -4.05 11.08 -11.45
C LEU A 56 -5.32 10.55 -12.13
N GLN A 57 -6.02 9.64 -11.44
CA GLN A 57 -7.23 9.03 -11.96
C GLN A 57 -8.32 10.08 -12.26
N SER A 58 -9.08 9.84 -13.34
CA SER A 58 -10.11 10.77 -13.80
C SER A 58 -11.42 10.07 -14.15
N PRO A 59 -12.58 10.53 -13.63
CA PRO A 59 -12.70 11.57 -12.60
C PRO A 59 -12.07 11.10 -11.28
N HIS A 60 -11.51 12.03 -10.51
CA HIS A 60 -10.89 11.72 -9.23
C HIS A 60 -11.97 11.57 -8.15
N THR A 61 -12.59 10.40 -8.06
CA THR A 61 -13.78 10.14 -7.20
C THR A 61 -13.54 9.16 -6.05
N GLY A 62 -12.33 8.61 -5.93
CA GLY A 62 -11.98 7.66 -4.89
C GLY A 62 -10.48 7.61 -4.63
N ASN A 63 -10.12 7.09 -3.46
CA ASN A 63 -8.73 6.91 -3.07
C ASN A 63 -8.13 5.73 -3.84
N LEU A 64 -7.00 5.94 -4.50
CA LEU A 64 -6.31 4.94 -5.29
C LEU A 64 -4.93 4.68 -4.68
N GLY A 65 -4.63 3.41 -4.43
CA GLY A 65 -3.28 2.93 -4.15
C GLY A 65 -2.69 2.24 -5.38
N LEU A 66 -1.48 2.63 -5.75
CA LEU A 66 -0.62 1.86 -6.64
C LEU A 66 0.52 1.31 -5.79
N TRP A 67 0.72 0.01 -5.80
CA TRP A 67 1.85 -0.60 -5.10
C TRP A 67 2.58 -1.57 -6.00
N PRO A 68 3.91 -1.66 -5.86
CA PRO A 68 4.62 -2.92 -5.83
C PRO A 68 4.88 -3.35 -4.38
N GLY A 69 4.85 -4.65 -4.13
CA GLY A 69 5.09 -5.20 -2.81
C GLY A 69 5.37 -6.69 -2.83
N GLU A 70 5.81 -7.20 -1.68
CA GLU A 70 6.01 -8.62 -1.47
C GLU A 70 5.14 -9.12 -0.33
N GLY A 71 4.40 -10.19 -0.60
CA GLY A 71 3.75 -10.97 0.45
C GLY A 71 4.82 -11.79 1.16
N THR A 72 4.79 -11.79 2.48
CA THR A 72 5.81 -12.45 3.29
C THR A 72 5.27 -13.71 3.96
N LYS A 73 6.17 -14.62 4.34
CA LYS A 73 5.84 -15.85 5.05
C LYS A 73 6.85 -16.14 6.13
N PHE A 74 6.41 -16.70 7.26
CA PHE A 74 7.33 -17.12 8.31
C PHE A 74 8.01 -18.45 7.94
N PRO A 75 9.35 -18.54 7.95
CA PRO A 75 10.05 -19.79 7.67
C PRO A 75 9.63 -20.91 8.62
N ASN A 76 9.52 -22.13 8.09
CA ASN A 76 9.11 -23.33 8.84
C ASN A 76 7.71 -23.23 9.49
N SER A 77 6.85 -22.37 8.94
CA SER A 77 5.48 -22.17 9.40
C SER A 77 4.55 -22.06 8.19
N ASP A 78 3.29 -22.45 8.37
CA ASP A 78 2.21 -22.17 7.42
C ASP A 78 1.64 -20.76 7.60
N GLN A 79 2.15 -20.00 8.57
CA GLN A 79 1.74 -18.64 8.87
C GLN A 79 2.23 -17.66 7.81
N ASP A 80 1.30 -16.98 7.17
CA ASP A 80 1.57 -15.80 6.34
C ASP A 80 2.01 -14.63 7.22
N GLY A 81 2.89 -13.80 6.68
CA GLY A 81 3.29 -12.54 7.27
C GLY A 81 2.42 -11.39 6.75
N GLN A 82 3.07 -10.26 6.49
CA GLN A 82 2.47 -9.02 6.04
C GLN A 82 2.74 -8.84 4.54
N LEU A 83 1.99 -7.96 3.91
CA LEU A 83 2.36 -7.41 2.62
C LEU A 83 3.25 -6.19 2.85
N VAL A 84 4.54 -6.30 2.51
CA VAL A 84 5.51 -5.19 2.59
C VAL A 84 5.53 -4.48 1.25
N GLN A 85 5.08 -3.23 1.20
CA GLN A 85 4.76 -2.57 -0.08
C GLN A 85 5.05 -1.07 -0.08
N GLY A 86 5.60 -0.60 -1.20
CA GLY A 86 5.76 0.83 -1.45
C GLY A 86 4.44 1.34 -2.00
N LEU A 87 3.88 2.38 -1.40
CA LEU A 87 2.60 2.91 -1.84
C LEU A 87 2.78 4.26 -2.51
N ALA A 88 2.18 4.38 -3.70
CA ALA A 88 1.80 5.66 -4.28
C ALA A 88 0.29 5.82 -4.15
N ILE A 89 -0.13 6.86 -3.45
CA ILE A 89 -1.52 7.07 -3.06
C ILE A 89 -2.03 8.37 -3.65
N SER A 90 -3.17 8.31 -4.32
CA SER A 90 -3.96 9.50 -4.63
C SER A 90 -5.19 9.53 -3.74
N THR A 91 -5.44 10.64 -3.05
CA THR A 91 -6.61 10.80 -2.17
C THR A 91 -7.57 11.88 -2.64
N VAL A 92 -8.87 11.63 -2.47
CA VAL A 92 -9.94 12.62 -2.60
C VAL A 92 -10.28 13.10 -1.20
N GLY A 93 -9.74 14.26 -0.79
CA GLY A 93 -9.69 14.66 0.62
C GLY A 93 -11.00 14.63 1.44
N GLN A 94 -10.81 14.46 2.76
CA GLN A 94 -11.78 14.39 3.87
C GLN A 94 -12.86 13.29 3.81
N GLY A 95 -12.68 12.23 4.61
CA GLY A 95 -13.80 11.60 5.31
C GLY A 95 -13.86 10.08 5.34
N LEU A 96 -13.01 9.37 4.60
CA LEU A 96 -12.97 7.92 4.65
C LEU A 96 -11.72 7.46 5.38
N ASP A 97 -11.99 6.92 6.57
CA ASP A 97 -11.20 5.95 7.32
C ASP A 97 -10.45 5.04 6.36
N LEU A 98 -9.22 5.44 6.09
CA LEU A 98 -8.27 4.71 5.29
C LEU A 98 -7.87 3.46 6.09
N GLN A 99 -8.73 2.44 6.14
CA GLN A 99 -8.47 1.22 6.93
C GLN A 99 -7.27 0.45 6.38
N LEU A 100 -6.95 0.62 5.10
CA LEU A 100 -5.67 0.15 4.53
C LEU A 100 -4.45 0.95 5.03
N PHE A 101 -4.65 2.17 5.53
CA PHE A 101 -3.61 3.09 6.01
C PHE A 101 -3.54 3.12 7.55
N LEU A 102 -4.32 2.30 8.25
CA LEU A 102 -4.21 2.16 9.71
C LEU A 102 -2.94 1.42 10.14
N ALA A 103 -2.11 0.95 9.21
CA ALA A 103 -0.72 0.58 9.51
C ALA A 103 0.24 1.80 9.59
N ILE A 104 -0.23 3.04 9.31
CA ILE A 104 0.66 4.22 9.26
C ILE A 104 0.67 5.04 10.57
N SER A 105 -0.22 4.80 11.54
CA SER A 105 -0.19 5.59 12.77
C SER A 105 -0.98 4.97 13.93
N TRP A 106 -0.30 4.18 14.75
CA TRP A 106 -0.77 3.88 16.12
C TRP A 106 -0.01 4.66 17.19
N LEU A 107 0.94 5.54 16.85
CA LEU A 107 1.75 6.24 17.85
C LEU A 107 1.49 7.75 17.98
N THR A 108 0.75 8.36 17.07
CA THR A 108 0.36 9.76 17.22
C THR A 108 -1.09 9.94 16.80
N THR A 109 -1.85 10.73 17.54
CA THR A 109 -3.19 11.23 17.17
C THR A 109 -3.24 12.04 15.86
N ASP A 110 -2.17 12.00 15.07
CA ASP A 110 -2.00 12.72 13.83
C ASP A 110 -2.28 11.80 12.64
N ARG A 111 -3.05 12.40 11.75
CA ARG A 111 -3.58 11.92 10.48
C ARG A 111 -2.52 11.16 9.67
N SER A 112 -2.95 10.17 8.87
CA SER A 112 -2.09 9.59 7.82
C SER A 112 -1.33 10.71 7.11
N PRO A 113 -0.01 10.55 6.88
CA PRO A 113 0.78 11.54 6.16
C PRO A 113 0.39 11.65 4.68
N CYS A 114 -0.66 10.96 4.23
CA CYS A 114 -1.28 11.12 2.92
C CYS A 114 -2.71 11.72 3.01
N ASN A 115 -3.07 12.35 4.13
CA ASN A 115 -4.37 12.98 4.35
C ASN A 115 -4.37 14.44 3.87
N PHE A 116 -4.63 14.62 2.58
CA PHE A 116 -4.68 15.94 1.93
C PHE A 116 -6.07 16.59 2.03
N ALA A 117 -6.13 17.89 1.80
CA ALA A 117 -7.41 18.60 1.62
C ALA A 117 -8.12 18.15 0.33
N ALA A 118 -9.45 18.33 0.25
CA ALA A 118 -10.25 17.83 -0.88
C ALA A 118 -9.88 18.48 -2.22
N ASP A 119 -9.32 19.67 -2.19
CA ASP A 119 -8.81 20.44 -3.32
C ASP A 119 -7.33 20.13 -3.65
N GLU A 120 -6.64 19.34 -2.83
CA GLU A 120 -5.26 18.92 -3.03
C GLU A 120 -5.20 17.55 -3.70
N VAL A 121 -5.23 17.57 -5.04
CA VAL A 121 -5.17 16.35 -5.87
C VAL A 121 -3.72 16.05 -6.23
N LYS A 122 -3.05 15.19 -5.45
CA LYS A 122 -1.61 14.86 -5.55
C LYS A 122 -1.33 13.40 -5.19
N TRP A 123 -0.16 12.91 -5.62
CA TRP A 123 0.40 11.64 -5.16
C TRP A 123 1.09 11.79 -3.79
N CYS A 124 0.88 10.84 -2.89
CA CYS A 124 1.62 10.62 -1.66
C CYS A 124 2.42 9.33 -1.74
N ILE A 125 3.68 9.35 -1.33
CA ILE A 125 4.58 8.19 -1.45
C ILE A 125 5.07 7.76 -0.08
N THR A 126 4.93 6.47 0.25
CA THR A 126 5.37 5.95 1.55
C THR A 126 5.79 4.48 1.48
N ALA A 127 6.71 4.08 2.35
CA ALA A 127 6.88 2.68 2.73
C ALA A 127 5.70 2.26 3.61
N SER A 128 5.27 0.99 3.53
CA SER A 128 4.14 0.47 4.30
C SER A 128 4.14 -1.05 4.46
N ILE A 129 3.37 -1.50 5.45
CA ILE A 129 2.98 -2.89 5.63
C ILE A 129 1.45 -2.99 5.63
N TYR A 130 0.93 -4.16 5.27
CA TYR A 130 -0.46 -4.53 5.49
C TYR A 130 -0.52 -5.90 6.18
N ASP A 131 -1.23 -5.99 7.30
CA ASP A 131 -1.26 -7.16 8.19
C ASP A 131 -2.56 -7.97 8.13
N GLY A 132 -3.48 -7.62 7.22
CA GLY A 132 -4.74 -8.34 7.05
C GLY A 132 -5.78 -8.14 8.16
N ILE A 133 -5.49 -7.35 9.20
CA ILE A 133 -6.39 -7.19 10.35
C ILE A 133 -7.09 -5.83 10.31
N VAL A 134 -8.43 -5.86 10.23
CA VAL A 134 -9.28 -4.71 10.56
C VAL A 134 -9.40 -4.64 12.10
N PHE A 135 -8.52 -3.90 12.77
CA PHE A 135 -8.51 -3.86 14.24
C PHE A 135 -9.64 -2.98 14.84
N PRO A 136 -10.41 -3.49 15.83
CA PRO A 136 -11.01 -2.64 16.85
C PRO A 136 -9.93 -2.21 17.86
N LEU A 137 -9.43 -0.98 17.72
CA LEU A 137 -8.70 -0.04 18.61
C LEU A 137 -7.95 -0.47 19.92
N SER A 138 -7.98 -1.71 20.44
CA SER A 138 -7.64 -1.95 21.86
C SER A 138 -6.46 -2.87 22.20
N THR A 139 -5.71 -3.46 21.26
CA THR A 139 -4.68 -4.47 21.63
C THR A 139 -3.41 -4.51 20.77
N VAL A 140 -2.70 -3.39 20.60
CA VAL A 140 -1.33 -3.40 20.02
C VAL A 140 -0.35 -2.70 20.96
N THR A 141 0.59 -3.44 21.54
CA THR A 141 1.55 -2.94 22.54
C THR A 141 3.02 -2.96 22.11
N THR A 142 3.38 -3.44 20.92
CA THR A 142 4.79 -3.42 20.46
C THR A 142 4.90 -3.30 18.94
N VAL A 143 4.70 -2.10 18.40
CA VAL A 143 5.17 -1.72 17.07
C VAL A 143 6.33 -0.76 17.27
N GLN A 144 7.56 -1.25 17.16
CA GLN A 144 8.74 -0.40 17.08
C GLN A 144 9.10 -0.20 15.60
N GLU A 145 8.16 0.36 14.83
CA GLU A 145 8.39 0.71 13.43
C GLU A 145 8.90 2.14 13.36
N ILE A 146 10.18 2.27 13.00
CA ILE A 146 10.81 3.56 12.73
C ILE A 146 10.30 4.01 11.35
N LEU A 147 9.12 4.63 11.32
CA LEU A 147 8.68 5.45 10.19
C LEU A 147 9.53 6.72 10.18
N THR A 148 10.63 6.71 9.42
CA THR A 148 11.40 7.93 9.16
C THR A 148 10.86 8.60 7.91
N SER A 149 10.12 9.70 8.15
CA SER A 149 9.59 10.68 7.20
C SER A 149 8.67 10.13 6.10
N VAL A 150 7.65 10.93 5.76
CA VAL A 150 6.88 10.77 4.53
C VAL A 150 7.01 12.09 3.81
N ILE A 151 7.39 12.05 2.53
CA ILE A 151 7.41 13.26 1.72
C ILE A 151 6.01 13.51 1.17
N GLN A 152 5.39 14.58 1.67
CA GLN A 152 4.29 15.29 1.01
C GLN A 152 4.90 16.37 0.11
N GLU A 153 5.27 16.05 -1.12
CA GLU A 153 5.82 17.05 -2.04
C GLU A 153 4.79 17.50 -3.07
N ASP A 154 4.60 18.82 -3.15
CA ASP A 154 3.84 19.54 -4.19
C ASP A 154 4.35 19.30 -5.64
N ARG A 155 5.44 18.53 -5.80
CA ARG A 155 6.20 18.41 -7.05
C ARG A 155 6.16 17.01 -7.67
N LEU A 156 5.50 16.04 -7.03
CA LEU A 156 5.20 14.77 -7.67
C LEU A 156 4.17 15.00 -8.76
N THR A 157 4.68 15.16 -9.98
CA THR A 157 3.88 15.31 -11.19
C THR A 157 3.83 13.97 -11.90
N ALA A 158 2.92 13.81 -12.85
CA ALA A 158 2.96 12.67 -13.73
C ALA A 158 4.37 12.49 -14.31
N LYS A 159 4.82 11.23 -14.38
CA LYS A 159 6.16 10.78 -14.79
C LYS A 159 7.26 10.93 -13.74
N SER A 160 6.96 11.36 -12.52
CA SER A 160 7.93 11.22 -11.42
C SER A 160 8.30 9.76 -11.21
N LEU A 161 9.60 9.51 -11.00
CA LEU A 161 10.14 8.17 -10.75
C LEU A 161 10.18 7.91 -9.25
N VAL A 162 9.63 6.77 -8.86
CA VAL A 162 9.57 6.31 -7.47
C VAL A 162 10.29 4.98 -7.35
N PRO A 163 11.63 4.99 -7.17
CA PRO A 163 12.37 3.78 -6.85
C PRO A 163 11.95 3.20 -5.50
N ILE A 164 11.65 1.92 -5.49
CA ILE A 164 11.27 1.13 -4.32
C ILE A 164 12.26 -0.02 -4.20
N ARG A 165 12.80 -0.21 -3.00
CA ARG A 165 13.69 -1.32 -2.66
C ARG A 165 13.21 -1.99 -1.40
N VAL A 166 13.09 -3.32 -1.43
CA VAL A 166 12.84 -4.16 -0.26
C VAL A 166 13.98 -5.17 -0.12
N THR A 167 14.47 -5.36 1.09
CA THR A 167 15.59 -6.26 1.41
C THR A 167 15.22 -7.13 2.59
N THR A 168 15.22 -8.45 2.38
CA THR A 168 15.05 -9.45 3.43
C THR A 168 16.40 -9.71 4.11
N LEU A 169 16.50 -9.29 5.37
CA LEU A 169 17.59 -9.56 6.30
C LEU A 169 17.27 -10.81 7.13
N PRO A 170 18.23 -11.36 7.91
CA PRO A 170 17.99 -12.59 8.68
C PRO A 170 16.83 -12.52 9.68
N THR A 171 16.50 -11.32 10.17
CA THR A 171 15.47 -11.12 11.21
C THR A 171 14.42 -10.09 10.83
N THR A 172 14.65 -9.29 9.80
CA THR A 172 13.78 -8.18 9.39
C THR A 172 13.68 -8.09 7.88
N ILE A 173 12.64 -7.42 7.41
CA ILE A 173 12.51 -6.95 6.04
C ILE A 173 12.57 -5.44 6.08
N ASP A 174 13.55 -4.87 5.40
CA ASP A 174 13.79 -3.43 5.32
C ASP A 174 13.28 -2.92 3.97
N GLN A 175 12.44 -1.90 4.01
CA GLN A 175 11.92 -1.22 2.84
C GLN A 175 12.40 0.22 2.79
N THR A 176 12.72 0.67 1.58
CA THR A 176 13.10 2.04 1.28
C THR A 176 12.33 2.50 0.05
N VAL A 177 11.73 3.67 0.15
CA VAL A 177 11.11 4.36 -0.98
C VAL A 177 11.83 5.68 -1.20
N SER A 178 12.11 5.97 -2.46
CA SER A 178 12.82 7.16 -2.89
C SER A 178 12.03 7.91 -3.94
N VAL A 179 12.25 9.22 -4.03
CA VAL A 179 11.69 10.12 -5.05
C VAL A 179 12.79 11.07 -5.45
N ASN A 180 12.97 11.29 -6.75
CA ASN A 180 13.98 12.24 -7.28
C ASN A 180 15.41 12.00 -6.72
N GLY A 181 15.75 10.74 -6.43
CA GLY A 181 17.05 10.34 -5.89
C GLY A 181 17.24 10.54 -4.37
N ALA A 182 16.23 11.06 -3.66
CA ALA A 182 16.23 11.17 -2.20
C ALA A 182 15.38 10.06 -1.58
N VAL A 183 15.86 9.47 -0.48
CA VAL A 183 15.04 8.55 0.34
C VAL A 183 13.95 9.36 1.04
N VAL A 184 12.70 8.98 0.83
CA VAL A 184 11.53 9.71 1.31
C VAL A 184 10.82 9.01 2.46
N SER A 185 10.96 7.69 2.54
CA SER A 185 10.33 6.86 3.54
C SER A 185 11.08 5.53 3.68
N THR A 186 11.18 5.05 4.90
CA THR A 186 11.73 3.72 5.20
C THR A 186 10.86 3.01 6.23
N LEU A 187 10.90 1.69 6.20
CA LEU A 187 10.19 0.81 7.13
C LEU A 187 11.05 -0.42 7.40
N SER A 188 10.93 -1.00 8.58
CA SER A 188 11.52 -2.30 8.90
C SER A 188 10.52 -3.11 9.71
N THR A 189 10.32 -4.38 9.36
CA THR A 189 9.36 -5.28 10.02
C THR A 189 9.97 -6.67 10.24
N THR A 190 9.54 -7.40 11.26
CA THR A 190 9.96 -8.79 11.54
C THR A 190 9.04 -9.82 10.86
N SER A 191 8.43 -9.44 9.73
CA SER A 191 7.35 -10.19 9.09
C SER A 191 7.79 -11.41 8.26
N GLY A 192 8.80 -12.15 8.71
CA GLY A 192 9.28 -13.33 7.98
C GLY A 192 10.13 -12.99 6.75
N VAL A 193 9.90 -13.66 5.62
CA VAL A 193 10.70 -13.56 4.39
C VAL A 193 9.81 -13.42 3.14
N GLY A 194 10.32 -12.79 2.07
CA GLY A 194 9.56 -12.56 0.83
C GLY A 194 9.17 -13.86 0.11
N ALA A 195 7.87 -14.11 -0.02
CA ALA A 195 7.29 -15.34 -0.58
C ALA A 195 6.74 -15.17 -2.00
N GLY A 196 6.46 -13.94 -2.41
CA GLY A 196 5.98 -13.57 -3.74
C GLY A 196 6.11 -12.07 -3.92
N TRP A 197 6.02 -11.61 -5.16
CA TRP A 197 6.16 -10.19 -5.47
C TRP A 197 5.10 -9.79 -6.50
N GLY A 198 4.63 -8.56 -6.46
CA GLY A 198 3.72 -8.10 -7.48
C GLY A 198 3.39 -6.64 -7.37
N THR A 199 2.57 -6.20 -8.31
CA THR A 199 1.94 -4.90 -8.35
C THR A 199 0.43 -5.05 -8.24
N ALA A 200 -0.23 -4.04 -7.70
CA ALA A 200 -1.66 -3.92 -7.88
C ALA A 200 -2.13 -2.46 -7.88
N MET A 201 -3.29 -2.30 -8.49
CA MET A 201 -4.09 -1.10 -8.43
C MET A 201 -5.26 -1.34 -7.49
N GLU A 202 -5.37 -0.54 -6.44
CA GLU A 202 -6.37 -0.73 -5.41
C GLU A 202 -7.22 0.53 -5.24
N CYS A 203 -8.49 0.42 -5.59
CA CYS A 203 -9.47 1.47 -5.35
C CYS A 203 -10.15 1.23 -4.00
N GLN A 204 -10.04 2.18 -3.08
CA GLN A 204 -10.66 2.17 -1.75
C GLN A 204 -12.03 2.87 -1.77
N SER A 205 -12.79 2.68 -2.86
CA SER A 205 -14.11 3.21 -3.09
C SER A 205 -14.86 2.30 -4.07
N VAL A 206 -16.15 2.55 -4.27
CA VAL A 206 -16.93 1.89 -5.33
C VAL A 206 -16.35 2.24 -6.71
N ASN A 207 -15.84 3.47 -6.87
CA ASN A 207 -15.35 3.95 -8.15
C ASN A 207 -14.23 4.99 -7.97
N CYS A 208 -13.04 4.68 -8.50
CA CYS A 208 -11.90 5.59 -8.53
C CYS A 208 -11.67 6.18 -9.93
N GLY A 209 -12.67 6.18 -10.80
CA GLY A 209 -12.57 6.65 -12.17
C GLY A 209 -11.65 5.78 -13.02
N THR A 210 -11.04 6.42 -14.03
CA THR A 210 -10.10 5.80 -14.94
C THR A 210 -8.68 6.10 -14.50
N VAL A 211 -7.90 5.06 -14.23
CA VAL A 211 -6.48 5.14 -13.97
C VAL A 211 -5.73 5.01 -15.30
N PRO A 212 -4.86 5.96 -15.66
CA PRO A 212 -4.04 5.86 -16.87
C PRO A 212 -3.10 4.66 -16.84
N GLU A 213 -2.69 4.25 -18.03
CA GLU A 213 -1.57 3.32 -18.20
C GLU A 213 -0.32 3.84 -17.47
N HIS A 214 0.41 2.93 -16.83
CA HIS A 214 1.65 3.25 -16.13
C HIS A 214 2.61 2.06 -16.12
N HIS A 215 3.82 2.32 -15.62
CA HIS A 215 4.94 1.40 -15.75
C HIS A 215 5.69 1.19 -14.44
N TYR A 216 6.21 -0.02 -14.27
CA TYR A 216 7.22 -0.36 -13.27
C TYR A 216 8.49 -0.79 -14.01
N LEU A 217 9.53 0.05 -13.95
CA LEU A 217 10.74 -0.11 -14.73
C LEU A 217 11.85 -0.77 -13.92
N ASN A 218 12.72 -1.52 -14.62
CA ASN A 218 13.93 -2.15 -14.11
C ASN A 218 13.67 -2.99 -12.85
N THR A 219 12.58 -3.77 -12.87
CA THR A 219 12.24 -4.67 -11.78
C THR A 219 13.30 -5.76 -11.69
N THR A 220 13.86 -5.96 -10.50
CA THR A 220 14.84 -7.02 -10.21
C THR A 220 14.45 -7.72 -8.92
N LEU A 221 14.38 -9.05 -8.96
CA LEU A 221 14.13 -9.92 -7.83
C LEU A 221 15.35 -10.83 -7.66
N ILE A 222 16.07 -10.66 -6.56
CA ILE A 222 17.22 -11.48 -6.20
C ILE A 222 16.75 -12.53 -5.20
N MET A 223 16.86 -13.79 -5.60
CA MET A 223 16.50 -14.92 -4.74
C MET A 223 17.62 -15.23 -3.75
N ASP A 224 17.27 -15.82 -2.60
CA ASP A 224 18.27 -16.26 -1.61
C ASP A 224 19.08 -17.47 -2.09
N ILE A 225 18.44 -18.35 -2.85
CA ILE A 225 18.96 -19.53 -3.58
C ILE A 225 18.33 -19.47 -4.98
N ALA A 226 18.96 -20.06 -6.00
CA ALA A 226 18.38 -20.05 -7.34
C ALA A 226 17.03 -20.80 -7.40
N ASP A 227 16.01 -20.15 -7.96
CA ASP A 227 14.70 -20.70 -8.26
C ASP A 227 14.47 -20.62 -9.78
N PRO A 228 14.86 -21.66 -10.55
CA PRO A 228 14.87 -21.62 -12.02
C PRO A 228 13.47 -21.60 -12.66
N ASP A 229 12.44 -22.02 -11.90
CA ASP A 229 11.07 -22.14 -12.40
C ASP A 229 10.16 -21.00 -11.93
N TYR A 230 10.72 -19.99 -11.24
CA TYR A 230 9.93 -18.89 -10.69
C TYR A 230 9.09 -18.15 -11.74
N ASN A 231 9.56 -18.05 -12.99
CA ASN A 231 8.76 -17.43 -14.06
C ASN A 231 7.45 -18.15 -14.39
N GLN A 232 7.34 -19.44 -14.07
CA GLN A 232 6.10 -20.19 -14.26
C GLN A 232 4.97 -19.71 -13.33
N THR A 233 5.31 -18.91 -12.32
CA THR A 233 4.35 -18.31 -11.37
C THR A 233 3.79 -16.97 -11.85
N LEU A 234 4.25 -16.46 -13.00
CA LEU A 234 3.84 -15.17 -13.50
C LEU A 234 2.33 -15.11 -13.81
N GLY A 235 1.62 -14.27 -13.08
CA GLY A 235 0.24 -13.89 -13.32
C GLY A 235 0.14 -12.48 -13.90
N LEU A 236 -0.66 -12.32 -14.96
CA LEU A 236 -0.90 -11.05 -15.62
C LEU A 236 -2.40 -10.78 -15.70
N THR A 237 -2.84 -9.62 -15.23
CA THR A 237 -4.22 -9.12 -15.39
C THR A 237 -4.14 -7.70 -15.92
N GLY A 238 -4.49 -7.49 -17.20
CA GLY A 238 -4.36 -6.19 -17.86
C GLY A 238 -2.95 -5.58 -17.73
N ALA A 239 -1.94 -6.45 -17.77
CA ALA A 239 -0.54 -6.11 -17.61
C ALA A 239 0.31 -6.92 -18.58
N SER A 240 1.51 -6.41 -18.88
CA SER A 240 2.50 -7.08 -19.71
C SER A 240 3.92 -6.84 -19.20
N GLY A 241 4.83 -7.76 -19.50
CA GLY A 241 6.23 -7.71 -19.10
C GLY A 241 6.83 -9.12 -19.09
N ASP A 242 8.09 -9.24 -19.51
CA ASP A 242 8.79 -10.52 -19.59
C ASP A 242 9.67 -10.74 -18.35
N LEU A 243 9.34 -11.78 -17.57
CA LEU A 243 10.14 -12.20 -16.43
C LEU A 243 11.24 -13.16 -16.86
N VAL A 244 12.48 -12.68 -16.88
CA VAL A 244 13.64 -13.41 -17.43
C VAL A 244 14.78 -13.51 -16.44
N THR A 245 15.62 -14.53 -16.60
CA THR A 245 16.82 -14.78 -15.81
C THR A 245 17.98 -15.20 -16.71
N GLU A 246 19.20 -14.76 -16.38
CA GLU A 246 20.44 -15.16 -17.08
C GLU A 246 21.35 -16.05 -16.20
N ASP A 247 21.05 -16.16 -14.91
CA ASP A 247 21.88 -16.83 -13.90
C ASP A 247 21.18 -18.06 -13.27
N GLY A 248 20.25 -18.66 -14.03
CA GLY A 248 19.57 -19.89 -13.65
C GLY A 248 18.52 -19.71 -12.55
N GLY A 249 17.93 -18.52 -12.43
CA GLY A 249 16.88 -18.22 -11.46
C GLY A 249 17.37 -17.62 -10.15
N LYS A 250 18.63 -17.18 -10.10
CA LYS A 250 19.17 -16.48 -8.93
C LYS A 250 18.76 -15.00 -8.94
N THR A 251 18.67 -14.40 -10.12
CA THR A 251 18.21 -13.05 -10.37
C THR A 251 17.17 -13.09 -11.49
N TRP A 252 15.98 -12.58 -11.19
CA TRP A 252 14.91 -12.39 -12.14
C TRP A 252 14.75 -10.91 -12.44
N THR A 253 14.53 -10.58 -13.71
CA THR A 253 14.40 -9.19 -14.16
C THR A 253 13.19 -9.02 -15.05
N VAL A 254 12.59 -7.83 -14.99
CA VAL A 254 11.61 -7.33 -15.95
C VAL A 254 12.01 -5.90 -16.29
N ALA A 255 12.37 -5.65 -17.54
CA ALA A 255 12.83 -4.33 -17.96
C ALA A 255 11.71 -3.28 -17.84
N ASP A 256 10.51 -3.66 -18.27
CA ASP A 256 9.32 -2.82 -18.25
C ASP A 256 8.08 -3.68 -17.96
N ILE A 257 7.42 -3.41 -16.84
CA ILE A 257 6.09 -3.91 -16.56
C ILE A 257 5.11 -2.80 -16.92
N ARG A 258 4.35 -3.00 -18.00
CA ARG A 258 3.28 -2.08 -18.43
C ARG A 258 1.96 -2.54 -17.84
N ILE A 259 1.31 -1.65 -17.09
CA ILE A 259 -0.06 -1.83 -16.59
C ILE A 259 -1.01 -1.05 -17.51
N ASP A 260 -1.91 -1.75 -18.17
CA ASP A 260 -2.87 -1.12 -19.09
C ASP A 260 -3.80 -0.15 -18.33
N GLN A 261 -4.34 0.82 -19.05
CA GLN A 261 -5.39 1.69 -18.52
C GLN A 261 -6.56 0.86 -17.96
N TYR A 262 -7.10 1.27 -16.81
CA TYR A 262 -8.21 0.58 -16.16
C TYR A 262 -9.27 1.57 -15.69
N THR A 263 -10.55 1.25 -15.90
CA THR A 263 -11.68 2.04 -15.43
C THR A 263 -12.45 1.24 -14.38
N TYR A 264 -12.52 1.76 -13.16
CA TYR A 264 -13.39 1.21 -12.12
C TYR A 264 -14.85 1.53 -12.49
N THR A 265 -15.69 0.50 -12.58
CA THR A 265 -17.12 0.61 -12.94
C THR A 265 -18.02 0.32 -11.76
#